data_AF-A0A0S2ZKU2-F1
#
_entry.id   AF-A0A0S2ZKU2-F1
#
_cell.length_a   1.000
_cell.length_b   1.000
_cell.length_c   1.000
_cell.angle_alpha   90.00
_cell.angle_beta   90.00
_cell.angle_gamma   90.00
#
_symmetry.space_group_name_H-M   'P 1'
#
loop_
_entity.id
_entity.type
_entity.pdbx_description
1 polymer ?
#
loop_
_entity_poly.entity_id
_entity_poly.type
_entity_poly.pdbx_seq_one_letter_code
_entity_poly.pdbx_strand_id
1 'polypeptide(L)'
;MKKILLGLFLVSSVLAFSARVVKSTETVVKENIVYIGQEKAPYTGIVESYGDNGVLAGKAEFKDGKMNGASKIYYPNGKLASEASFKDNIQVGVQKDYYENGKVKYELSYKNGQMDGVAKEYYPSGKIKIEEPYKNGQIDGVAKAYDESGKVIQQATFKNGQQVK
;
A
#
# COMPACT_ATOMS: atom_id res chain seq x y z
N MET A 1 -5.35 58.82 23.75
CA MET A 1 -4.27 58.16 22.98
C MET A 1 -4.59 56.67 22.87
N LYS A 2 -5.20 56.24 21.76
CA LYS A 2 -5.55 54.82 21.52
C LYS A 2 -4.31 54.11 20.96
N LYS A 3 -3.80 53.10 21.66
CA LYS A 3 -2.73 52.22 21.16
C LYS A 3 -3.38 51.20 20.22
N ILE A 4 -3.10 51.32 18.92
CA ILE A 4 -3.46 50.32 17.92
C ILE A 4 -2.46 49.18 18.06
N LEU A 5 -2.91 48.04 18.57
CA LEU A 5 -2.12 46.82 18.64
C LEU A 5 -2.09 46.23 17.21
N LEU A 6 -0.95 46.35 16.55
CA LEU A 6 -0.69 45.76 15.24
C LEU A 6 -0.64 44.22 15.42
N GLY A 7 -1.73 43.54 15.10
CA GLY A 7 -1.76 42.08 15.06
C GLY A 7 -0.90 41.60 13.90
N LEU A 8 0.28 41.05 14.22
CA LEU A 8 1.12 40.35 13.27
C LEU A 8 0.47 38.98 12.97
N PHE A 9 -0.47 38.96 12.02
CA PHE A 9 -0.98 37.70 11.47
C PHE A 9 0.14 37.09 10.60
N LEU A 10 0.98 36.27 11.21
CA LEU A 10 1.79 35.28 10.50
C LEU A 10 0.81 34.27 9.89
N VAL A 11 0.29 34.61 8.71
CA VAL A 11 -0.29 33.63 7.80
C VAL A 11 0.89 32.75 7.38
N SER A 12 1.13 31.69 8.16
CA SER A 12 1.91 30.55 7.68
C SER A 12 1.08 29.93 6.56
N SER A 13 1.24 30.48 5.36
CA SER A 13 0.81 29.81 4.15
C SER A 13 1.61 28.52 4.12
N VAL A 14 0.97 27.44 4.55
CA VAL A 14 1.39 26.09 4.20
C VAL A 14 1.25 26.08 2.68
N LEU A 15 2.35 26.39 1.98
CA LEU A 15 2.51 26.08 0.58
C LEU A 15 2.37 24.56 0.51
N ALA A 16 1.14 24.10 0.29
CA ALA A 16 0.87 22.73 -0.07
C ALA A 16 1.53 22.54 -1.44
N PHE A 17 2.81 22.13 -1.44
CA PHE A 17 3.46 21.65 -2.64
C PHE A 17 2.69 20.42 -3.09
N SER A 18 1.76 20.62 -4.02
CA SER A 18 1.11 19.52 -4.71
C SER A 18 2.21 18.67 -5.34
N ALA A 19 2.24 17.38 -5.05
CA ALA A 19 3.19 16.47 -5.67
C ALA A 19 3.06 16.56 -7.21
N ARG A 20 4.18 16.63 -7.93
CA ARG A 20 4.20 16.52 -9.39
C ARG A 20 3.60 15.16 -9.76
N VAL A 21 2.73 15.10 -10.76
CA VAL A 21 2.11 13.86 -11.26
C VAL A 21 2.51 13.64 -12.71
N VAL A 22 2.93 12.43 -13.07
CA VAL A 22 3.34 12.05 -14.44
C VAL A 22 2.76 10.68 -14.79
N LYS A 23 2.63 10.39 -16.08
CA LYS A 23 2.23 9.05 -16.53
C LYS A 23 3.43 8.10 -16.51
N SER A 24 3.17 6.84 -16.20
CA SER A 24 4.15 5.75 -16.24
C SER A 24 4.82 5.61 -17.61
N THR A 25 4.13 5.96 -18.70
CA THR A 25 4.68 5.98 -20.06
C THR A 25 5.79 7.02 -20.27
N GLU A 26 5.90 8.01 -19.38
CA GLU A 26 6.93 9.05 -19.42
C GLU A 26 8.18 8.66 -18.61
N THR A 27 8.12 7.53 -17.90
CA THR A 27 9.19 7.09 -16.99
C THR A 27 10.29 6.33 -17.72
N VAL A 28 11.53 6.50 -17.24
CA VAL A 28 12.70 5.73 -17.65
C VAL A 28 13.32 5.16 -16.39
N VAL A 29 13.54 3.84 -16.36
CA VAL A 29 14.15 3.16 -15.22
C VAL A 29 15.62 2.87 -15.51
N LYS A 30 16.51 3.30 -14.61
CA LYS A 30 17.94 2.96 -14.63
C LYS A 30 18.34 2.51 -13.25
N GLU A 31 18.90 1.30 -13.12
CA GLU A 31 19.36 0.76 -11.84
C GLU A 31 18.30 0.83 -10.70
N ASN A 32 17.04 0.50 -11.02
CA ASN A 32 15.89 0.59 -10.10
C ASN A 32 15.55 2.02 -9.60
N ILE A 33 16.04 3.04 -10.28
CA ILE A 33 15.73 4.45 -10.05
C ILE A 33 14.87 4.96 -11.21
N VAL A 34 13.76 5.59 -10.88
CA VAL A 34 12.83 6.22 -11.83
C VAL A 34 13.26 7.63 -12.17
N TYR A 35 13.32 7.93 -13.46
CA TYR A 35 13.54 9.24 -14.06
C TYR A 35 12.38 9.58 -15.01
N ILE A 36 12.24 10.85 -15.40
CA ILE A 36 11.26 11.28 -16.41
C ILE A 36 11.99 11.74 -17.66
N GLY A 37 11.73 11.08 -18.79
CA GLY A 37 12.36 11.40 -20.08
C GLY A 37 13.89 11.51 -20.00
N GLN A 38 14.42 12.71 -20.27
CA GLN A 38 15.86 13.02 -20.24
C GLN A 38 16.31 13.74 -18.96
N GLU A 39 15.46 13.82 -17.93
CA GLU A 39 15.83 14.44 -16.66
C GLU A 39 17.00 13.69 -16.01
N LYS A 40 17.97 14.46 -15.50
CA LYS A 40 19.16 13.92 -14.82
C LYS A 40 18.90 13.57 -13.36
N ALA A 41 17.96 14.27 -12.72
CA ALA A 41 17.61 14.05 -11.33
C ALA A 41 16.59 12.89 -11.23
N PRO A 42 16.74 11.99 -10.24
CA PRO A 42 15.72 11.00 -9.93
C PRO A 42 14.37 11.64 -9.61
N TYR A 43 13.29 10.99 -10.03
CA TYR A 43 11.95 11.53 -9.94
C TYR A 43 11.42 11.55 -8.49
N THR A 44 10.80 12.67 -8.10
CA THR A 44 10.02 12.79 -6.86
C THR A 44 8.63 13.31 -7.21
N GLY A 45 7.60 12.57 -6.82
CA GLY A 45 6.22 12.86 -7.18
C GLY A 45 5.36 11.59 -7.25
N ILE A 46 4.29 11.64 -8.01
CA ILE A 46 3.34 10.53 -8.20
C ILE A 46 3.42 10.06 -9.65
N VAL A 47 3.60 8.76 -9.84
CA VAL A 47 3.47 8.13 -11.16
C VAL A 47 2.11 7.47 -11.25
N GLU A 48 1.36 7.76 -12.32
CA GLU A 48 0.08 7.13 -12.62
C GLU A 48 0.18 6.16 -13.80
N SER A 49 -0.47 5.01 -13.70
CA SER A 49 -0.64 4.06 -14.79
C SER A 49 -2.09 4.00 -15.22
N TYR A 50 -2.29 3.82 -16.52
CA TYR A 50 -3.59 3.79 -17.16
C TYR A 50 -3.71 2.51 -17.98
N GLY A 51 -4.88 1.87 -17.96
CA GLY A 51 -5.18 0.74 -18.83
C GLY A 51 -5.39 1.18 -20.28
N ASP A 52 -5.54 0.21 -21.19
CA ASP A 52 -5.70 0.45 -22.63
C ASP A 52 -6.93 1.31 -22.98
N ASN A 53 -7.95 1.27 -22.13
CA ASN A 53 -9.16 2.08 -22.24
C ASN A 53 -9.01 3.51 -21.68
N GLY A 54 -7.81 3.90 -21.23
CA GLY A 54 -7.54 5.20 -20.62
C GLY A 54 -8.03 5.36 -19.18
N VAL A 55 -8.51 4.28 -18.54
CA VAL A 55 -8.93 4.30 -17.12
C VAL A 55 -7.71 4.19 -16.22
N LEU A 56 -7.68 4.97 -15.13
CA LEU A 56 -6.62 4.91 -14.12
C LEU A 56 -6.54 3.49 -13.54
N ALA A 57 -5.40 2.83 -13.75
CA ALA A 57 -5.14 1.47 -13.29
C ALA A 57 -4.29 1.44 -12.01
N GLY A 58 -3.50 2.48 -11.76
CA GLY A 58 -2.71 2.58 -10.54
C GLY A 58 -2.04 3.92 -10.37
N LYS A 59 -1.54 4.16 -9.15
CA LYS A 59 -0.67 5.28 -8.84
C LYS A 59 0.27 4.95 -7.69
N ALA A 60 1.49 5.47 -7.73
CA ALA A 60 2.48 5.26 -6.69
C ALA A 60 3.31 6.52 -6.43
N GLU A 61 3.66 6.72 -5.17
CA GLU A 61 4.52 7.81 -4.70
C GLU A 61 5.99 7.44 -4.82
N PHE A 62 6.79 8.36 -5.37
CA PHE A 62 8.23 8.23 -5.55
C PHE A 62 8.97 9.39 -4.87
N LYS A 63 10.11 9.06 -4.30
CA LYS A 63 11.10 10.00 -3.77
C LYS A 63 12.48 9.55 -4.22
N ASP A 64 13.24 10.48 -4.81
CA ASP A 64 14.59 10.20 -5.34
C ASP A 64 14.62 8.97 -6.26
N GLY A 65 13.57 8.83 -7.08
CA GLY A 65 13.35 7.76 -8.05
C GLY A 65 13.03 6.40 -7.44
N LYS A 66 12.82 6.31 -6.12
CA LYS A 66 12.40 5.09 -5.43
C LYS A 66 10.96 5.22 -4.95
N MET A 67 10.20 4.13 -5.00
CA MET A 67 8.87 4.09 -4.42
C MET A 67 8.97 4.35 -2.92
N ASN A 68 8.32 5.41 -2.46
CA ASN A 68 8.41 5.89 -1.08
C ASN A 68 7.11 6.63 -0.74
N GLY A 69 6.24 5.97 0.02
CA GLY A 69 4.89 6.41 0.28
C GLY A 69 3.85 5.39 -0.20
N ALA A 70 2.65 5.88 -0.53
CA ALA A 70 1.53 5.03 -0.89
C ALA A 70 1.60 4.52 -2.34
N SER A 71 1.09 3.30 -2.55
CA SER A 71 0.79 2.73 -3.86
C SER A 71 -0.65 2.22 -3.87
N LYS A 72 -1.36 2.48 -4.96
CA LYS A 72 -2.76 2.07 -5.15
C LYS A 72 -2.95 1.46 -6.53
N ILE A 73 -3.74 0.39 -6.59
CA ILE A 73 -4.16 -0.28 -7.82
C ILE A 73 -5.68 -0.25 -7.87
N TYR A 74 -6.23 -0.05 -9.07
CA TYR A 74 -7.65 0.09 -9.28
C TYR A 74 -8.18 -1.00 -10.24
N TYR A 75 -9.41 -1.42 -10.01
CA TYR A 75 -10.16 -2.24 -10.94
C TYR A 75 -10.53 -1.43 -12.20
N PRO A 76 -10.87 -2.09 -13.33
CA PRO A 76 -11.33 -1.40 -14.55
C PRO A 76 -12.56 -0.52 -14.33
N ASN A 77 -13.36 -0.80 -13.29
CA ASN A 77 -14.52 0.02 -12.89
C ASN A 77 -14.15 1.24 -12.03
N GLY A 78 -12.85 1.50 -11.81
CA GLY A 78 -12.32 2.63 -11.03
C GLY A 78 -12.30 2.42 -9.51
N LYS A 79 -12.83 1.30 -8.99
CA LYS A 79 -12.79 1.01 -7.56
C LYS A 79 -11.39 0.57 -7.13
N LEU A 80 -11.04 0.84 -5.88
CA LEU A 80 -9.77 0.43 -5.30
C LEU A 80 -9.68 -1.10 -5.25
N ALA A 81 -8.61 -1.65 -5.81
CA ALA A 81 -8.33 -3.09 -5.82
C ALA A 81 -7.24 -3.46 -4.80
N SER A 82 -6.23 -2.61 -4.62
CA SER A 82 -5.17 -2.81 -3.64
C SER A 82 -4.58 -1.48 -3.19
N GLU A 83 -4.17 -1.40 -1.93
CA GLU A 83 -3.31 -0.34 -1.41
C GLU A 83 -2.18 -0.90 -0.55
N ALA A 84 -0.99 -0.33 -0.71
CA ALA A 84 0.22 -0.71 0.01
C ALA A 84 1.10 0.52 0.28
N SER A 85 2.08 0.37 1.17
CA SER A 85 3.06 1.41 1.48
C SER A 85 4.49 0.92 1.26
N PHE A 86 5.35 1.82 0.83
CA PHE A 86 6.74 1.53 0.51
C PHE A 86 7.68 2.55 1.15
N LYS A 87 8.89 2.11 1.47
CA LYS A 87 10.00 2.95 1.89
C LYS A 87 11.23 2.53 1.11
N ASP A 88 11.72 3.41 0.25
CA ASP A 88 12.91 3.19 -0.57
C ASP A 88 12.86 1.87 -1.38
N ASN A 89 11.76 1.66 -2.11
CA ASN A 89 11.41 0.44 -2.86
C ASN A 89 11.06 -0.78 -2.00
N ILE A 90 11.11 -0.69 -0.67
CA ILE A 90 10.83 -1.81 0.23
C ILE A 90 9.41 -1.68 0.78
N GLN A 91 8.59 -2.71 0.59
CA GLN A 91 7.22 -2.74 1.11
C GLN A 91 7.22 -2.78 2.65
N VAL A 92 6.34 -1.97 3.24
CA VAL A 92 6.19 -1.82 4.70
C VAL A 92 4.73 -1.60 5.08
N GLY A 93 4.39 -1.97 6.31
CA GLY A 93 3.04 -1.76 6.85
C GLY A 93 2.04 -2.78 6.33
N VAL A 94 0.75 -2.44 6.39
CA VAL A 94 -0.32 -3.35 5.99
C VAL A 94 -0.70 -3.06 4.54
N GLN A 95 -0.59 -4.06 3.67
CA GLN A 95 -1.27 -4.07 2.38
C GLN A 95 -2.70 -4.52 2.57
N LYS A 96 -3.63 -3.85 1.87
CA LYS A 96 -5.03 -4.26 1.79
C LYS A 96 -5.41 -4.50 0.35
N ASP A 97 -5.95 -5.67 0.09
CA ASP A 97 -6.61 -5.95 -1.18
C ASP A 97 -8.11 -5.99 -0.96
N TYR A 98 -8.87 -5.59 -1.96
CA TYR A 98 -10.32 -5.47 -1.88
C TYR A 98 -10.99 -6.42 -2.86
N TYR A 99 -12.24 -6.73 -2.60
CA TYR A 99 -13.18 -7.23 -3.59
C TYR A 99 -13.72 -6.06 -4.44
N GLU A 100 -14.27 -6.35 -5.61
CA GLU A 100 -14.94 -5.32 -6.44
C GLU A 100 -16.16 -4.66 -5.76
N ASN A 101 -16.71 -5.26 -4.71
CA ASN A 101 -17.74 -4.64 -3.88
C ASN A 101 -17.19 -3.64 -2.85
N GLY A 102 -15.87 -3.43 -2.80
CA GLY A 102 -15.16 -2.51 -1.91
C GLY A 102 -14.86 -3.08 -0.52
N LYS A 103 -15.27 -4.30 -0.19
CA LYS A 103 -14.91 -4.95 1.07
C LYS A 103 -13.49 -5.49 1.01
N VAL A 104 -12.81 -5.51 2.15
CA VAL A 104 -11.46 -6.08 2.25
C VAL A 104 -11.51 -7.58 1.94
N LYS A 105 -10.58 -8.00 1.09
CA LYS A 105 -10.31 -9.39 0.70
C LYS A 105 -9.10 -9.94 1.44
N TYR A 106 -8.01 -9.15 1.50
CA TYR A 106 -6.79 -9.51 2.22
C TYR A 106 -6.29 -8.34 3.07
N GLU A 107 -5.76 -8.65 4.26
CA GLU A 107 -4.85 -7.77 5.01
C GLU A 107 -3.52 -8.51 5.19
N LEU A 108 -2.44 -7.97 4.64
CA LEU A 108 -1.12 -8.59 4.63
C LEU A 108 -0.12 -7.65 5.31
N SER A 109 0.50 -8.10 6.39
CA SER A 109 1.44 -7.29 7.16
C SER A 109 2.87 -7.48 6.66
N TYR A 110 3.56 -6.39 6.32
CA TYR A 110 4.92 -6.38 5.81
C TYR A 110 5.87 -5.57 6.70
N LYS A 111 7.08 -6.11 6.87
CA LYS A 111 8.22 -5.44 7.51
C LYS A 111 9.46 -5.72 6.69
N ASN A 112 10.14 -4.67 6.25
CA ASN A 112 11.37 -4.77 5.44
C ASN A 112 11.20 -5.68 4.20
N GLY A 113 10.05 -5.60 3.53
CA GLY A 113 9.75 -6.37 2.32
C GLY A 113 9.36 -7.83 2.56
N GLN A 114 9.27 -8.28 3.81
CA GLN A 114 8.87 -9.64 4.17
C GLN A 114 7.54 -9.61 4.92
N MET A 115 6.71 -10.66 4.77
CA MET A 115 5.52 -10.81 5.60
C MET A 115 5.93 -10.98 7.07
N ASP A 116 5.39 -10.12 7.93
CA ASP A 116 5.67 -10.09 9.37
C ASP A 116 4.46 -9.51 10.09
N GLY A 117 3.81 -10.33 10.92
CA GLY A 117 2.50 -10.05 11.50
C GLY A 117 1.43 -11.03 11.00
N VAL A 118 0.16 -10.74 11.23
CA VAL A 118 -0.94 -11.64 10.85
C VAL A 118 -1.41 -11.28 9.44
N ALA A 119 -1.43 -12.28 8.55
CA ALA A 119 -2.13 -12.23 7.28
C ALA A 119 -3.57 -12.71 7.49
N LYS A 120 -4.53 -12.01 6.89
CA LYS A 120 -5.95 -12.34 6.97
C LYS A 120 -6.57 -12.39 5.58
N GLU A 121 -7.34 -13.43 5.33
CA GLU A 121 -8.27 -13.52 4.21
C GLU A 121 -9.70 -13.39 4.74
N TYR A 122 -10.54 -12.67 3.99
CA TYR A 122 -11.94 -12.45 4.33
C TYR A 122 -12.86 -13.04 3.28
N TYR A 123 -14.04 -13.47 3.68
CA TYR A 123 -15.15 -13.75 2.77
C TYR A 123 -15.73 -12.45 2.18
N PRO A 124 -16.47 -12.51 1.06
CA PRO A 124 -17.22 -11.35 0.54
C PRO A 124 -18.27 -10.79 1.53
N SER A 125 -18.65 -11.56 2.56
CA SER A 125 -19.47 -11.07 3.66
C SER A 125 -18.73 -10.06 4.55
N GLY A 126 -17.40 -10.11 4.59
CA GLY A 126 -16.53 -9.36 5.48
C GLY A 126 -16.07 -10.14 6.72
N LYS A 127 -16.51 -11.40 6.85
CA LYS A 127 -16.06 -12.30 7.93
C LYS A 127 -14.70 -12.90 7.61
N ILE A 128 -13.90 -13.16 8.63
CA ILE A 128 -12.59 -13.80 8.48
C ILE A 128 -12.78 -15.22 7.94
N LYS A 129 -11.96 -15.57 6.95
CA LYS A 129 -11.86 -16.89 6.34
C LYS A 129 -10.59 -17.59 6.75
N ILE A 130 -9.45 -16.89 6.73
CA ILE A 130 -8.13 -17.42 7.11
C ILE A 130 -7.39 -16.40 7.97
N GLU A 131 -6.70 -16.87 9.01
CA GLU A 131 -5.68 -16.10 9.73
C GLU A 131 -4.38 -16.91 9.80
N GLU A 132 -3.29 -16.32 9.35
CA GLU A 132 -1.96 -16.92 9.34
C GLU A 132 -0.96 -15.96 9.98
N PRO A 133 -0.33 -16.33 11.11
CA PRO A 133 0.74 -15.53 11.69
C PRO A 133 2.04 -15.76 10.91
N TYR A 134 2.68 -14.68 10.47
CA TYR A 134 3.97 -14.69 9.79
C TYR A 134 5.05 -14.02 10.64
N LYS A 135 6.27 -14.54 10.52
CA LYS A 135 7.50 -13.97 11.07
C LYS A 135 8.63 -14.15 10.06
N ASN A 136 9.29 -13.06 9.67
CA ASN A 136 10.37 -13.08 8.68
C ASN A 136 10.01 -13.85 7.38
N GLY A 137 8.79 -13.68 6.89
CA GLY A 137 8.31 -14.29 5.65
C GLY A 137 7.84 -15.75 5.77
N GLN A 138 7.84 -16.34 6.96
CA GLN A 138 7.40 -17.73 7.19
C GLN A 138 6.20 -17.78 8.15
N ILE A 139 5.27 -18.70 7.94
CA ILE A 139 4.18 -18.94 8.91
C ILE A 139 4.80 -19.43 10.22
N ASP A 140 4.51 -18.74 11.32
CA ASP A 140 5.02 -19.04 12.66
C ASP A 140 3.94 -18.73 13.70
N GLY A 141 3.34 -19.79 14.26
CA GLY A 141 2.19 -19.72 15.16
C GLY A 141 1.01 -20.57 14.70
N VAL A 142 -0.17 -20.33 15.27
CA VAL A 142 -1.38 -21.09 14.96
C VAL A 142 -2.12 -20.45 13.79
N ALA A 143 -2.14 -21.12 12.64
CA ALA A 143 -2.97 -20.77 11.51
C ALA A 143 -4.37 -21.34 11.69
N LYS A 144 -5.40 -20.58 11.29
CA LYS A 144 -6.81 -20.96 11.44
C LYS A 144 -7.58 -20.67 10.17
N ALA A 145 -8.46 -21.59 9.80
CA ALA A 145 -9.50 -21.37 8.81
C ALA A 145 -10.88 -21.43 9.48
N TYR A 146 -11.75 -20.53 9.06
CA TYR A 146 -13.08 -20.33 9.60
C TYR A 146 -14.12 -20.52 8.51
N ASP A 147 -15.31 -21.01 8.88
CA ASP A 147 -16.48 -20.94 8.00
C ASP A 147 -17.17 -19.56 8.07
N GLU A 148 -18.20 -19.34 7.25
CA GLU A 148 -18.96 -18.09 7.25
C GLU A 148 -19.78 -17.84 8.52
N SER A 149 -19.91 -18.81 9.44
CA SER A 149 -20.48 -18.56 10.77
C SER A 149 -19.46 -17.96 11.73
N GLY A 150 -18.16 -18.04 11.41
CA GLY A 150 -17.04 -17.70 12.27
C GLY A 150 -16.52 -18.88 13.09
N LYS A 151 -16.99 -20.11 12.81
CA LYS A 151 -16.50 -21.31 13.50
C LYS A 151 -15.20 -21.77 12.86
N VAL A 152 -14.22 -22.12 13.68
CA VAL A 152 -12.97 -22.73 13.22
C VAL A 152 -13.27 -24.11 12.62
N ILE A 153 -12.94 -24.27 11.35
CA ILE A 153 -13.07 -25.55 10.63
C ILE A 153 -11.74 -26.26 10.44
N GLN A 154 -10.63 -25.53 10.53
CA GLN A 154 -9.29 -26.07 10.49
C GLN A 154 -8.34 -25.22 11.32
N GLN A 155 -7.40 -25.87 12.01
CA GLN A 155 -6.27 -25.18 12.64
C GLN A 155 -5.01 -26.04 12.56
N ALA A 156 -3.86 -25.40 12.45
CA ALA A 156 -2.56 -26.04 12.48
C ALA A 156 -1.52 -25.10 13.08
N THR A 157 -0.60 -25.65 13.86
CA THR A 157 0.51 -24.89 14.43
C THR A 157 1.71 -25.00 13.51
N PHE A 158 2.40 -23.89 13.28
CA PHE A 158 3.60 -23.82 12.46
C PHE A 158 4.75 -23.23 13.26
N LYS A 159 5.97 -23.66 12.93
CA LYS A 159 7.22 -23.07 13.41
C LYS A 159 8.19 -22.96 12.25
N ASN A 160 8.67 -21.76 11.96
CA ASN A 160 9.55 -21.48 10.81
C ASN A 160 9.02 -22.09 9.49
N GLY A 161 7.72 -21.92 9.22
CA GLY A 161 7.05 -22.39 8.02
C GLY A 161 6.73 -23.89 7.99
N GLN A 162 7.12 -24.66 9.00
CA GLN A 162 6.83 -26.10 9.07
C GLN A 162 5.69 -26.38 10.04
N GLN A 163 4.70 -27.16 9.59
CA GLN A 163 3.62 -27.60 10.45
C GLN A 163 4.17 -28.51 11.55
N VAL A 164 3.82 -28.21 12.80
CA VAL A 164 4.16 -29.01 13.98
C VAL A 164 2.91 -29.66 14.55
N LYS A 165 3.08 -30.87 15.09
CA LYS A 165 2.02 -31.62 15.77
C LYS A 165 1.88 -31.18 17.22
#